data_AF-A0A9W4WJ77-F1
#
_entry.id   AF-A0A9W4WJ77-F1
#
_cell.length_a   1.000
_cell.length_b   1.000
_cell.length_c   1.000
_cell.angle_alpha   90.00
_cell.angle_beta   90.00
_cell.angle_gamma   90.00
#
_symmetry.space_group_name_H-M   'P 1'
#
loop_
_entity.id
_entity.type
_entity.pdbx_description
1 polymer ?
#
loop_
_entity_poly.entity_id
_entity_poly.type
_entity_poly.pdbx_seq_one_letter_code
_entity_poly.pdbx_strand_id
1 'polypeptide(L)'
;MHQWSEGDYGISFPGLYSKNDYKTMRVVGDSSSWMYSRWCSNDTELYDTKEGKNDPYELMNLANSTDPLHVRVLTRLNALLLVSKLCTQDTCRDPWSAIRPHDFSSSNRVRTLEDALNPAYDEFYGSFPLITIAECMNYQFAPNEGPFYPTGADDGLGLAYRNATDNFVFLDPSPVVELPRNLTLGGGWEHRHATHEALLRSGRELTDDELKNSDAKLEGRSFHLVEG
;
A
#
# COMPACT_ATOMS: atom_id res chain seq x y z
N MET A 1 -0.22 9.78 7.94
CA MET A 1 0.16 11.00 7.20
C MET A 1 -0.82 11.10 6.03
N HIS A 2 -1.89 11.87 6.21
CA HIS A 2 -2.92 12.04 5.18
C HIS A 2 -2.58 13.28 4.39
N GLN A 3 -2.58 13.18 3.06
CA GLN A 3 -2.74 14.37 2.24
C GLN A 3 -3.64 14.04 1.06
N TRP A 4 -4.87 14.56 1.17
CA TRP A 4 -5.75 14.82 0.06
C TRP A 4 -5.08 15.92 -0.78
N SER A 5 -4.86 15.69 -2.06
CA SER A 5 -4.47 16.74 -2.98
C SER A 5 -5.41 16.75 -4.18
N GLU A 6 -6.58 17.35 -3.99
CA GLU A 6 -7.29 17.99 -5.09
C GLU A 6 -7.36 19.49 -4.74
N GLY A 7 -6.60 20.28 -5.50
CA GLY A 7 -6.41 21.69 -5.28
C GLY A 7 -5.03 22.11 -5.77
N ASP A 8 -5.02 22.91 -6.83
CA ASP A 8 -3.83 23.45 -7.55
C ASP A 8 -3.01 24.47 -6.71
N TYR A 9 -2.97 24.29 -5.39
CA TYR A 9 -2.25 25.11 -4.42
C TYR A 9 -1.39 24.29 -3.45
N GLY A 10 -0.96 23.10 -3.88
CA GLY A 10 0.11 22.40 -3.21
C GLY A 10 1.41 23.19 -3.34
N ILE A 11 1.75 23.99 -2.32
CA ILE A 11 3.11 24.49 -2.13
C ILE A 11 4.03 23.29 -2.28
N SER A 12 4.85 23.30 -3.33
CA SER A 12 5.90 22.31 -3.58
C SER A 12 6.74 22.20 -2.31
N PHE A 13 6.49 21.16 -1.51
CA PHE A 13 7.38 20.83 -0.40
C PHE A 13 8.66 20.27 -1.05
N PRO A 14 9.83 20.89 -0.82
CA PRO A 14 11.09 20.31 -1.26
C PRO A 14 11.26 18.98 -0.53
N GLY A 15 11.04 17.87 -1.24
CA GLY A 15 10.93 16.53 -0.67
C GLY A 15 9.71 15.72 -1.11
N LEU A 16 8.79 16.29 -1.92
CA LEU A 16 7.75 15.50 -2.57
C LEU A 16 8.39 14.56 -3.60
N TYR A 17 8.60 13.30 -3.20
CA TYR A 17 9.03 12.25 -4.10
C TYR A 17 7.88 11.92 -5.05
N SER A 18 7.90 12.50 -6.26
CA SER A 18 6.91 12.32 -7.32
C SER A 18 6.94 10.93 -7.99
N LYS A 19 7.68 9.97 -7.41
CA LYS A 19 7.88 8.61 -7.93
C LYS A 19 7.76 7.54 -6.85
N ASN A 20 6.73 7.68 -6.00
CA ASN A 20 6.49 6.78 -4.87
C ASN A 20 5.41 5.73 -5.13
N ASP A 21 5.00 5.54 -6.39
CA ASP A 21 4.05 4.48 -6.71
C ASP A 21 4.79 3.16 -6.93
N TYR A 22 4.45 2.18 -6.10
CA TYR A 22 5.00 0.83 -6.16
C TYR A 22 3.98 -0.19 -5.66
N LYS A 23 4.14 -1.44 -6.10
CA LYS A 23 3.44 -2.59 -5.55
C LYS A 23 4.45 -3.51 -4.89
N THR A 24 4.08 -4.04 -3.73
CA THR A 24 4.96 -4.90 -2.94
C THR A 24 4.24 -6.17 -2.50
N MET A 25 4.96 -7.28 -2.49
CA MET A 25 4.54 -8.56 -1.93
C MET A 25 5.51 -8.96 -0.83
N ARG A 26 4.97 -9.13 0.38
CA ARG A 26 5.72 -9.67 1.52
C ARG A 26 5.11 -10.99 1.94
N VAL A 27 5.93 -12.03 1.98
CA VAL A 27 5.55 -13.35 2.49
C VAL A 27 6.39 -13.64 3.72
N VAL A 28 5.72 -13.90 4.83
CA VAL A 28 6.35 -14.22 6.12
C VAL A 28 5.94 -15.64 6.51
N GLY A 29 6.94 -16.49 6.71
CA GLY A 29 6.78 -17.85 7.21
C GLY A 29 7.77 -18.18 8.32
N ASP A 30 7.63 -19.37 8.88
CA ASP A 30 8.48 -19.84 9.98
C ASP A 30 9.94 -20.01 9.52
N SER A 31 10.14 -20.51 8.30
CA SER A 31 11.45 -20.77 7.70
C SER A 31 12.03 -19.60 6.92
N SER A 32 11.20 -18.72 6.38
CA SER A 32 11.62 -17.68 5.43
C SER A 32 10.79 -16.39 5.57
N SER A 33 11.36 -15.24 5.21
CA SER A 33 10.62 -13.97 5.13
C SER A 33 11.18 -13.16 3.98
N TRP A 34 10.36 -12.89 2.98
CA TRP A 34 10.80 -12.24 1.74
C TRP A 34 9.92 -11.05 1.43
N MET A 35 10.52 -10.00 0.88
CA MET A 35 9.82 -8.84 0.37
C MET A 35 10.27 -8.54 -1.05
N TYR A 36 9.32 -8.38 -1.96
CA TYR A 36 9.52 -8.07 -3.38
C TYR A 36 8.73 -6.82 -3.75
N SER A 37 9.36 -5.87 -4.43
CA SER A 37 8.70 -4.62 -4.86
C SER A 37 8.96 -4.32 -6.33
N ARG A 38 7.95 -3.75 -6.99
CA ARG A 38 8.03 -3.18 -8.35
C ARG A 38 7.54 -1.75 -8.33
N TRP A 39 8.38 -0.85 -8.81
CA TRP A 39 8.14 0.58 -8.82
C TRP A 39 7.65 1.07 -10.18
N CYS A 40 6.99 2.22 -10.21
CA CYS A 40 6.61 2.91 -11.45
C CYS A 40 7.81 3.36 -12.29
N SER A 41 9.00 3.45 -11.69
CA SER A 41 10.27 3.66 -12.39
C SER A 41 10.81 2.42 -13.11
N ASN A 42 10.11 1.28 -13.03
CA ASN A 42 10.58 -0.05 -13.42
C ASN A 42 11.73 -0.61 -12.56
N ASP A 43 12.01 -0.01 -11.40
CA ASP A 43 12.94 -0.62 -10.45
C ASP A 43 12.34 -1.87 -9.81
N THR A 44 13.19 -2.86 -9.55
CA THR A 44 12.84 -4.10 -8.83
C THR A 44 13.65 -4.19 -7.55
N GLU A 45 12.99 -4.58 -6.48
CA GLU A 45 13.64 -4.85 -5.21
C GLU A 45 13.26 -6.22 -4.69
N LEU A 46 14.23 -6.91 -4.09
CA LEU A 46 14.04 -8.18 -3.41
C LEU A 46 14.90 -8.22 -2.14
N TYR A 47 14.30 -8.58 -1.01
CA TYR A 47 14.99 -8.63 0.29
C TYR A 47 14.66 -9.91 1.06
N ASP A 48 15.68 -10.51 1.69
CA ASP A 48 15.52 -11.55 2.72
C ASP A 48 15.39 -10.88 4.09
N THR A 49 14.16 -10.70 4.54
CA THR A 49 13.80 -9.93 5.73
C THR A 49 13.70 -10.79 6.99
N LYS A 50 14.16 -12.04 6.95
CA LYS A 50 14.04 -12.94 8.09
C LYS A 50 14.92 -12.47 9.24
N GLU A 51 14.35 -12.35 10.43
CA GLU A 51 15.09 -12.01 11.63
C GLU A 51 16.22 -13.04 11.88
N GLY A 52 17.41 -12.55 12.23
CA GLY A 52 18.61 -13.38 12.38
C GLY A 52 19.27 -13.81 11.07
N LYS A 53 18.78 -13.34 9.91
CA LYS A 53 19.49 -13.39 8.62
C LYS A 53 20.23 -12.08 8.33
N ASN A 54 20.78 -11.99 7.13
CA ASN A 54 21.71 -10.94 6.73
C ASN A 54 21.05 -9.56 6.55
N ASP A 55 19.74 -9.49 6.28
CA ASP A 55 19.10 -8.23 5.88
C ASP A 55 17.67 -7.96 6.44
N PRO A 56 17.46 -8.02 7.77
CA PRO A 56 16.16 -7.70 8.37
C PRO A 56 15.73 -6.23 8.19
N TYR A 57 16.63 -5.37 7.74
CA TYR A 57 16.40 -3.93 7.55
C TYR A 57 16.40 -3.50 6.07
N GLU A 58 16.34 -4.45 5.13
CA GLU A 58 16.11 -4.18 3.70
C GLU A 58 17.19 -3.28 3.05
N LEU A 59 18.45 -3.48 3.43
CA LEU A 59 19.61 -2.71 2.99
C LEU A 59 20.31 -3.30 1.77
N MET A 60 20.13 -4.59 1.48
CA MET A 60 20.82 -5.29 0.39
C MET A 60 19.81 -5.84 -0.63
N ASN A 61 19.60 -5.08 -1.71
CA ASN A 61 18.71 -5.50 -2.78
C ASN A 61 19.29 -6.70 -3.56
N LEU A 62 18.54 -7.81 -3.58
CA LEU A 62 18.86 -9.09 -4.21
C LEU A 62 18.23 -9.25 -5.60
N ALA A 63 17.55 -8.24 -6.15
CA ALA A 63 16.82 -8.35 -7.41
C ALA A 63 17.68 -8.76 -8.61
N ASN A 64 18.96 -8.39 -8.62
CA ASN A 64 19.93 -8.74 -9.66
C ASN A 64 20.81 -9.95 -9.29
N SER A 65 20.48 -10.66 -8.21
CA SER A 65 21.24 -11.83 -7.78
C SER A 65 21.12 -12.98 -8.79
N THR A 66 22.23 -13.67 -9.03
CA THR A 66 22.28 -14.87 -9.86
C THR A 66 22.12 -16.16 -9.06
N ASP A 67 21.93 -16.07 -7.74
CA ASP A 67 21.65 -17.23 -6.90
C ASP A 67 20.33 -17.88 -7.33
N PRO A 68 20.31 -19.20 -7.62
CA PRO A 68 19.10 -19.89 -8.07
C PRO A 68 17.92 -19.75 -7.11
N LEU A 69 18.15 -19.67 -5.80
CA LEU A 69 17.09 -19.45 -4.81
C LEU A 69 16.48 -18.06 -4.97
N HIS A 70 17.31 -17.02 -5.09
CA HIS A 70 16.82 -15.64 -5.23
C HIS A 70 16.03 -15.46 -6.52
N VAL A 71 16.49 -16.05 -7.63
CA VAL A 71 15.75 -16.03 -8.91
C VAL A 71 14.39 -16.71 -8.78
N ARG A 72 14.32 -17.85 -8.08
CA ARG A 72 13.04 -18.52 -7.81
C ARG A 72 12.13 -17.65 -6.95
N VAL A 73 12.62 -17.17 -5.81
CA VAL A 73 11.82 -16.30 -4.93
C VAL A 73 11.27 -15.12 -5.70
N LEU A 74 12.11 -14.43 -6.49
CA LEU A 74 11.70 -13.29 -7.30
C LEU A 74 10.54 -13.64 -8.24
N THR A 75 10.68 -14.71 -9.03
CA THR A 75 9.64 -15.12 -10.00
C THR A 75 8.33 -15.53 -9.33
N ARG A 76 8.38 -16.20 -8.16
CA ARG A 76 7.18 -16.63 -7.42
C ARG A 76 6.48 -15.45 -6.76
N LEU A 77 7.24 -14.53 -6.17
CA LEU A 77 6.68 -13.32 -5.58
C LEU A 77 6.13 -12.37 -6.65
N ASN A 78 6.73 -12.31 -7.85
CA ASN A 78 6.15 -11.60 -8.98
C ASN A 78 4.78 -12.18 -9.38
N ALA A 79 4.68 -13.49 -9.54
CA ALA A 79 3.39 -14.15 -9.85
C ALA A 79 2.36 -13.91 -8.75
N LEU A 80 2.76 -14.01 -7.48
CA LEU A 80 1.88 -13.75 -6.34
C LEU A 80 1.43 -12.29 -6.28
N LEU A 81 2.33 -11.34 -6.57
CA LEU A 81 2.01 -9.92 -6.63
C LEU A 81 1.03 -9.62 -7.76
N LEU A 82 1.21 -10.24 -8.93
CA LEU A 82 0.30 -10.09 -10.08
C LEU A 82 -1.14 -10.50 -9.73
N VAL A 83 -1.31 -11.63 -9.06
CA VAL A 83 -2.63 -12.10 -8.59
C VAL A 83 -3.18 -11.16 -7.53
N SER A 84 -2.34 -10.80 -6.56
CA SER A 84 -2.80 -10.14 -5.34
C SER A 84 -3.06 -8.65 -5.51
N LYS A 85 -2.41 -7.99 -6.47
CA LYS A 85 -2.56 -6.53 -6.64
C LYS A 85 -4.01 -6.11 -6.85
N LEU A 86 -4.80 -6.95 -7.53
CA LEU A 86 -6.18 -6.64 -7.92
C LEU A 86 -7.10 -7.88 -7.79
N CYS A 87 -6.82 -8.75 -6.81
CA CYS A 87 -7.62 -9.94 -6.58
C CYS A 87 -9.08 -9.60 -6.24
N THR A 88 -9.98 -10.57 -6.44
CA THR A 88 -11.34 -10.51 -5.93
C THR A 88 -11.76 -11.82 -5.28
N GLN A 89 -12.74 -11.74 -4.37
CA GLN A 89 -13.40 -12.90 -3.76
C GLN A 89 -12.41 -13.95 -3.24
N ASP A 90 -12.51 -15.19 -3.73
CA ASP A 90 -11.74 -16.32 -3.26
C ASP A 90 -10.29 -16.29 -3.73
N THR A 91 -10.00 -15.64 -4.86
CA THR A 91 -8.62 -15.43 -5.32
C THR A 91 -7.81 -14.60 -4.32
N CYS A 92 -8.44 -13.68 -3.57
CA CYS A 92 -7.76 -12.97 -2.48
C CYS A 92 -7.48 -13.86 -1.26
N ARG A 93 -8.27 -14.91 -1.05
CA ARG A 93 -8.14 -15.82 0.10
C ARG A 93 -7.19 -16.98 -0.17
N ASP A 94 -7.14 -17.43 -1.42
CA ASP A 94 -6.27 -18.51 -1.89
C ASP A 94 -5.60 -18.10 -3.21
N PRO A 95 -4.67 -17.13 -3.19
CA PRO A 95 -4.03 -16.64 -4.41
C PRO A 95 -3.19 -17.72 -5.10
N TRP A 96 -2.65 -18.68 -4.35
CA TRP A 96 -1.89 -19.81 -4.89
C TRP A 96 -2.72 -20.70 -5.80
N SER A 97 -4.02 -20.82 -5.56
CA SER A 97 -4.92 -21.56 -6.45
C SER A 97 -4.99 -20.98 -7.87
N ALA A 98 -4.79 -19.67 -8.02
CA ALA A 98 -4.80 -18.99 -9.31
C ALA A 98 -3.47 -19.11 -10.07
N ILE A 99 -2.36 -19.38 -9.37
CA ILE A 99 -1.01 -19.50 -9.93
C ILE A 99 -0.43 -20.89 -9.70
N ARG A 100 -1.21 -21.91 -10.07
CA ARG A 100 -0.81 -23.31 -9.98
C ARG A 100 -0.64 -23.92 -11.37
N PRO A 101 0.43 -24.69 -11.63
CA PRO A 101 0.55 -25.40 -12.90
C PRO A 101 -0.52 -26.51 -13.04
N HIS A 102 -1.08 -26.67 -14.23
CA HIS A 102 -2.25 -27.51 -14.50
C HIS A 102 -2.01 -29.03 -14.39
N ASP A 103 -0.79 -29.50 -14.66
CA ASP A 103 -0.50 -30.93 -14.85
C ASP A 103 -0.13 -31.71 -13.59
N PHE A 104 -0.20 -31.09 -12.40
CA PHE A 104 0.29 -31.73 -11.18
C PHE A 104 -0.87 -32.21 -10.28
N SER A 105 -0.83 -33.51 -9.96
CA SER A 105 -1.72 -34.23 -9.04
C SER A 105 -2.07 -33.43 -7.78
N SER A 106 -3.26 -33.68 -7.23
CA SER A 106 -3.73 -33.15 -5.93
C SER A 106 -2.72 -33.30 -4.76
N SER A 107 -1.74 -34.20 -4.88
CA SER A 107 -0.64 -34.41 -3.93
C SER A 107 0.46 -33.34 -3.96
N ASN A 108 0.57 -32.53 -5.02
CA ASN A 108 1.62 -31.52 -5.20
C ASN A 108 1.03 -30.10 -5.30
N ARG A 109 -0.04 -29.83 -4.55
CA ARG A 109 -0.71 -28.53 -4.55
C ARG A 109 0.18 -27.48 -3.89
N VAL A 110 0.57 -26.45 -4.63
CA VAL A 110 1.23 -25.26 -4.09
C VAL A 110 0.26 -24.51 -3.17
N ARG A 111 0.65 -24.31 -1.90
CA ARG A 111 -0.10 -23.51 -0.91
C ARG A 111 0.75 -22.48 -0.20
N THR A 112 2.07 -22.63 -0.27
CA THR A 112 3.05 -21.73 0.35
C THR A 112 4.10 -21.34 -0.67
N LEU A 113 4.92 -20.35 -0.30
CA LEU A 113 6.10 -20.01 -1.09
C LEU A 113 7.07 -21.20 -1.14
N GLU A 114 7.26 -21.90 -0.03
CA GLU A 114 8.11 -23.08 0.07
C GLU A 114 7.71 -24.18 -0.93
N ASP A 115 6.41 -24.44 -1.10
CA ASP A 115 5.92 -25.38 -2.12
C ASP A 115 6.24 -24.89 -3.53
N ALA A 116 6.07 -23.57 -3.76
CA ALA A 116 6.28 -22.92 -5.06
C ALA A 116 7.77 -22.88 -5.47
N LEU A 117 8.69 -22.99 -4.51
CA LEU A 117 10.14 -23.00 -4.73
C LEU A 117 10.68 -24.32 -5.31
N ASN A 118 9.81 -25.32 -5.51
CA ASN A 118 10.20 -26.53 -6.23
C ASN A 118 10.71 -26.18 -7.66
N PRO A 119 11.93 -26.61 -8.04
CA PRO A 119 12.50 -26.32 -9.36
C PRO A 119 11.64 -26.79 -10.55
N ALA A 120 10.78 -27.80 -10.35
CA ALA A 120 9.85 -28.27 -11.38
C ALA A 120 8.88 -27.18 -11.87
N TYR A 121 8.71 -26.09 -11.10
CA TYR A 121 7.84 -24.97 -11.45
C TYR A 121 8.59 -23.76 -12.01
N ASP A 122 9.91 -23.86 -12.24
CA ASP A 122 10.76 -22.74 -12.67
C ASP A 122 10.26 -22.10 -13.98
N GLU A 123 9.95 -22.92 -14.99
CA GLU A 123 9.43 -22.45 -16.27
C GLU A 123 8.05 -21.80 -16.13
N PHE A 124 7.16 -22.42 -15.36
CA PHE A 124 5.80 -21.91 -15.14
C PHE A 124 5.82 -20.51 -14.50
N TYR A 125 6.51 -20.35 -13.37
CA TYR A 125 6.59 -19.05 -12.69
C TYR A 125 7.45 -18.02 -13.45
N GLY A 126 8.45 -18.48 -14.21
CA GLY A 126 9.24 -17.61 -15.09
C GLY A 126 8.47 -17.06 -16.28
N SER A 127 7.33 -17.66 -16.63
CA SER A 127 6.48 -17.20 -17.74
C SER A 127 5.60 -15.99 -17.41
N PHE A 128 5.44 -15.67 -16.13
CA PHE A 128 4.59 -14.55 -15.71
C PHE A 128 5.22 -13.21 -16.08
N PRO A 129 4.45 -12.27 -16.67
CA PRO A 129 4.96 -10.94 -16.97
C PRO A 129 5.31 -10.18 -15.68
N LEU A 130 6.13 -9.14 -15.79
CA LEU A 130 6.33 -8.24 -14.66
C LEU A 130 5.19 -7.25 -14.58
N ILE A 131 4.89 -6.79 -13.36
CA ILE A 131 4.02 -5.62 -13.17
C ILE A 131 4.71 -4.38 -13.74
N THR A 132 3.91 -3.61 -14.47
CA THR A 132 4.27 -2.32 -15.04
C THR A 132 3.24 -1.29 -14.61
N ILE A 133 3.73 -0.18 -14.07
CA ILE A 133 2.92 0.99 -13.76
C ILE A 133 3.35 2.05 -14.78
N ALA A 134 2.45 2.48 -15.68
CA ALA A 134 2.86 3.28 -16.83
C ALA A 134 3.27 4.72 -16.45
N GLU A 135 2.64 5.28 -15.42
CA GLU A 135 2.93 6.60 -14.88
C GLU A 135 2.93 6.59 -13.34
N CYS A 136 3.87 7.31 -12.74
CA CYS A 136 3.96 7.50 -11.29
C CYS A 136 2.91 8.50 -10.81
N MET A 137 1.74 8.01 -10.41
CA MET A 137 0.64 8.85 -9.91
C MET A 137 0.62 8.87 -8.38
N ASN A 138 -0.03 9.89 -7.80
CA ASN A 138 -0.24 9.97 -6.34
C ASN A 138 -1.48 9.20 -5.86
N TYR A 139 -2.15 8.47 -6.76
CA TYR A 139 -3.34 7.68 -6.50
C TYR A 139 -3.30 6.40 -7.32
N GLN A 140 -4.03 5.37 -6.88
CA GLN A 140 -4.17 4.13 -7.64
C GLN A 140 -5.09 4.35 -8.84
N PHE A 141 -4.58 4.07 -10.04
CA PHE A 141 -5.37 4.00 -11.27
C PHE A 141 -5.20 2.62 -11.91
N ALA A 142 -6.21 1.76 -11.78
CA ALA A 142 -6.09 0.35 -12.18
C ALA A 142 -5.65 0.15 -13.66
N PRO A 143 -6.18 0.89 -14.65
CA PRO A 143 -5.72 0.78 -16.04
C PRO A 143 -4.23 1.13 -16.26
N ASN A 144 -3.63 1.91 -15.36
CA ASN A 144 -2.21 2.25 -15.38
C ASN A 144 -1.33 1.14 -14.79
N GLU A 145 -1.91 0.23 -14.01
CA GLU A 145 -1.21 -0.81 -13.26
C GLU A 145 -1.40 -2.19 -13.92
N GLY A 146 -0.84 -2.38 -15.11
CA GLY A 146 -0.91 -3.64 -15.86
C GLY A 146 0.22 -4.64 -15.53
N PRO A 147 0.20 -5.84 -16.12
CA PRO A 147 -0.96 -6.53 -16.72
C PRO A 147 -1.85 -7.17 -15.63
N PHE A 148 -3.12 -7.49 -15.95
CA PHE A 148 -4.06 -8.11 -15.00
C PHE A 148 -3.96 -9.63 -15.04
N TYR A 149 -4.02 -10.29 -13.87
CA TYR A 149 -4.03 -11.75 -13.77
C TYR A 149 -4.88 -12.21 -12.57
N PRO A 150 -5.65 -13.31 -12.70
CA PRO A 150 -5.96 -14.04 -13.93
C PRO A 150 -6.78 -13.19 -14.91
N THR A 151 -7.00 -13.68 -16.14
CA THR A 151 -7.85 -13.00 -17.12
C THR A 151 -9.22 -12.65 -16.53
N GLY A 152 -9.69 -11.41 -16.70
CA GLY A 152 -10.93 -10.90 -16.09
C GLY A 152 -10.75 -10.30 -14.70
N ALA A 153 -9.53 -10.25 -14.14
CA ALA A 153 -9.27 -9.56 -12.88
C ALA A 153 -9.48 -8.03 -12.98
N ASP A 154 -9.44 -7.46 -14.18
CA ASP A 154 -9.76 -6.07 -14.50
C ASP A 154 -11.24 -5.72 -14.30
N ASP A 155 -12.15 -6.69 -14.42
CA ASP A 155 -13.56 -6.54 -14.04
C ASP A 155 -13.76 -6.54 -12.50
N GLY A 156 -12.66 -6.73 -11.74
CA GLY A 156 -12.62 -6.94 -10.31
C GLY A 156 -12.67 -5.66 -9.44
N LEU A 157 -11.96 -5.65 -8.31
CA LEU A 157 -11.80 -4.50 -7.39
C LEU A 157 -13.06 -3.94 -6.71
N GLY A 158 -14.18 -4.62 -6.83
CA GLY A 158 -15.46 -4.03 -6.39
C GLY A 158 -15.78 -2.76 -7.17
N LEU A 159 -15.40 -2.69 -8.46
CA LEU A 159 -15.71 -1.56 -9.34
C LEU A 159 -17.22 -1.25 -9.37
N ALA A 160 -18.07 -2.28 -9.24
CA ALA A 160 -19.52 -2.11 -9.06
C ALA A 160 -19.92 -1.22 -7.86
N TYR A 161 -19.03 -1.06 -6.88
CA TYR A 161 -19.20 -0.27 -5.66
C TYR A 161 -18.20 0.88 -5.53
N ARG A 162 -17.20 1.00 -6.43
CA ARG A 162 -16.25 2.11 -6.49
C ARG A 162 -16.76 3.15 -7.49
N ASN A 163 -17.50 4.13 -6.99
CA ASN A 163 -17.83 5.32 -7.78
C ASN A 163 -16.58 6.13 -8.11
N ALA A 164 -16.63 6.89 -9.20
CA ALA A 164 -15.59 7.85 -9.55
C ALA A 164 -15.37 8.84 -8.39
N THR A 165 -14.12 8.97 -7.97
CA THR A 165 -13.70 9.91 -6.94
C THR A 165 -13.71 11.36 -7.42
N ASP A 166 -13.90 11.60 -8.73
CA ASP A 166 -14.02 12.94 -9.34
C ASP A 166 -15.18 13.78 -8.77
N ASN A 167 -16.12 13.14 -8.06
CA ASN A 167 -17.21 13.80 -7.34
C ASN A 167 -16.90 14.07 -5.86
N PHE A 168 -15.69 13.75 -5.40
CA PHE A 168 -15.27 14.02 -4.04
C PHE A 168 -15.03 15.53 -3.88
N VAL A 169 -16.09 16.24 -3.51
CA VAL A 169 -15.98 17.64 -3.14
C VAL A 169 -15.57 17.70 -1.68
N PHE A 170 -14.28 17.89 -1.42
CA PHE A 170 -13.86 18.38 -0.11
C PHE A 170 -14.26 19.85 -0.02
N LEU A 171 -15.17 20.17 0.90
CA LEU A 171 -15.37 21.55 1.30
C LEU A 171 -14.09 21.99 2.01
N ASP A 172 -13.16 22.62 1.29
CA ASP A 172 -11.97 23.20 1.90
C ASP A 172 -12.43 24.31 2.86
N PRO A 173 -12.44 24.06 4.18
CA PRO A 173 -12.87 25.07 5.12
C PRO A 173 -11.69 26.01 5.27
N SER A 174 -11.58 26.99 4.37
CA SER A 174 -10.53 28.01 4.48
C SER A 174 -10.69 28.70 5.84
N PRO A 175 -9.70 28.58 6.75
CA PRO A 175 -9.78 29.23 8.05
C PRO A 175 -9.84 30.74 7.81
N VAL A 176 -10.83 31.40 8.41
CA VAL A 176 -10.93 32.88 8.35
C VAL A 176 -9.97 33.50 9.36
N VAL A 177 -9.72 32.79 10.45
CA VAL A 177 -8.84 33.20 11.54
C VAL A 177 -7.75 32.14 11.71
N GLU A 178 -6.48 32.57 11.68
CA GLU A 178 -5.36 31.70 12.03
C GLU A 178 -5.40 31.43 13.54
N LEU A 179 -5.67 30.18 13.92
CA LEU A 179 -5.64 29.79 15.33
C LEU A 179 -4.20 29.71 15.82
N PRO A 180 -3.92 30.16 17.06
CA PRO A 180 -2.60 30.02 17.64
C PRO A 180 -2.21 28.54 17.66
N ARG A 181 -1.03 28.22 17.13
CA ARG A 181 -0.48 26.86 17.23
C ARG A 181 -0.31 26.48 18.70
N ASN A 182 -0.50 25.19 19.00
CA ASN A 182 -0.20 24.68 20.33
C ASN A 182 1.25 25.00 20.70
N LEU A 183 1.45 25.56 21.90
CA LEU A 183 2.78 25.81 22.44
C LEU A 183 3.53 24.50 22.72
N THR A 184 2.80 23.43 23.05
CA THR A 184 3.36 22.08 23.17
C THR A 184 2.91 21.22 21.99
N LEU A 185 3.87 20.55 21.34
CA LEU A 185 3.57 19.60 20.28
C LEU A 185 2.99 18.34 20.90
N GLY A 186 1.85 17.86 20.38
CA GLY A 186 1.29 16.58 20.79
C GLY A 186 2.16 15.40 20.34
N GLY A 187 1.96 14.23 20.95
CA GLY A 187 2.63 12.98 20.55
C GLY A 187 3.88 12.61 21.36
N GLY A 188 4.07 13.21 22.55
CA GLY A 188 5.09 12.75 23.49
C GLY A 188 4.80 11.36 24.08
N TRP A 189 5.69 10.89 24.95
CA TRP A 189 5.67 9.52 25.46
C TRP A 189 4.38 9.20 26.24
N GLU A 190 3.89 10.18 26.98
CA GLU A 190 2.62 10.18 27.71
C GLU A 190 1.38 10.02 26.82
N HIS A 191 1.45 10.45 25.54
CA HIS A 191 0.32 10.36 24.61
C HIS A 191 0.14 8.97 23.99
N ARG A 192 1.14 8.08 24.07
CA ARG A 192 1.07 6.72 23.47
C ARG A 192 0.07 5.80 24.15
N HIS A 193 -0.29 6.11 25.39
CA HIS A 193 -1.27 5.37 26.19
C HIS A 193 -2.40 6.28 26.71
N ALA A 194 -2.52 7.50 26.17
CA ALA A 194 -3.58 8.41 26.56
C ALA A 194 -4.95 7.83 26.20
N THR A 195 -5.91 7.95 27.13
CA THR A 195 -7.29 7.59 26.83
C THR A 195 -7.89 8.58 25.83
N HIS A 196 -8.94 8.15 25.12
CA HIS A 196 -9.69 9.04 24.24
C HIS A 196 -10.14 10.32 24.94
N GLU A 197 -10.63 10.20 26.19
CA GLU A 197 -11.01 11.35 27.02
C GLU A 197 -9.82 12.29 27.32
N ALA A 198 -8.62 11.74 27.57
CA ALA A 198 -7.42 12.54 27.80
C ALA A 198 -6.99 13.31 26.54
N LEU A 199 -7.13 12.70 25.36
CA LEU A 199 -6.85 13.36 24.08
C LEU A 199 -7.89 14.45 23.75
N LEU A 200 -9.16 14.23 24.12
CA LEU A 200 -10.23 15.19 23.88
C LEU A 200 -10.32 16.32 24.91
N ARG A 201 -9.68 16.19 26.08
CA ARG A 201 -9.83 17.13 27.21
C ARG A 201 -9.60 18.59 26.83
N SER A 202 -8.69 18.84 25.91
CA SER A 202 -8.37 20.17 25.43
C SER A 202 -8.88 20.47 24.02
N GLY A 203 -9.69 19.57 23.49
CA GLY A 203 -10.48 19.75 22.30
C GLY A 203 -11.63 20.72 22.56
N ARG A 204 -11.79 21.73 21.72
CA ARG A 204 -13.03 22.51 21.64
C ARG A 204 -13.58 22.54 20.23
N GLU A 205 -14.87 22.77 20.08
CA GLU A 205 -15.43 22.99 18.76
C GLU A 205 -15.00 24.33 18.17
N LEU A 206 -14.74 24.36 16.86
CA LEU A 206 -14.49 25.59 16.10
C LEU A 206 -15.80 26.32 15.84
N THR A 207 -15.78 27.65 15.94
CA THR A 207 -16.95 28.48 15.66
C THR A 207 -17.12 28.74 14.16
N ASP A 208 -18.33 29.12 13.76
CA ASP A 208 -18.61 29.54 12.38
C ASP A 208 -17.78 30.77 11.98
N ASP A 209 -17.46 31.67 12.92
CA ASP A 209 -16.60 32.83 12.64
C ASP A 209 -15.13 32.45 12.39
N GLU A 210 -14.69 31.29 12.89
CA GLU A 210 -13.35 30.75 12.65
C GLU A 210 -13.23 30.07 11.26
N LEU A 211 -14.34 29.87 10.54
CA LEU A 211 -14.46 29.00 9.36
C LEU A 211 -15.31 29.64 8.24
N LYS A 212 -14.82 29.76 7.01
CA LYS A 212 -15.58 30.45 5.96
C LYS A 212 -16.72 29.56 5.43
N ASN A 213 -17.98 30.01 5.55
CA ASN A 213 -19.23 29.39 5.06
C ASN A 213 -19.56 27.98 5.62
N SER A 214 -20.27 27.93 6.75
CA SER A 214 -20.84 26.69 7.32
C SER A 214 -22.30 26.43 6.92
N ASP A 215 -22.70 26.71 5.68
CA ASP A 215 -24.00 26.22 5.16
C ASP A 215 -24.02 24.68 5.04
N ALA A 216 -22.87 24.02 5.15
CA ALA A 216 -22.77 22.57 5.30
C ALA A 216 -22.78 22.19 6.78
N LYS A 217 -23.84 21.52 7.22
CA LYS A 217 -23.88 20.76 8.49
C LYS A 217 -22.71 19.79 8.52
N LEU A 218 -21.65 20.14 9.22
CA LEU A 218 -20.51 19.28 9.50
C LEU A 218 -20.62 18.84 10.96
N GLU A 219 -20.87 17.56 11.17
CA GLU A 219 -20.99 16.97 12.50
C GLU A 219 -19.60 16.91 13.18
N GLY A 220 -19.29 17.96 13.95
CA GLY A 220 -18.15 18.02 14.86
C GLY A 220 -16.85 18.54 14.25
N ARG A 221 -16.27 19.59 14.85
CA ARG A 221 -14.93 20.09 14.48
C ARG A 221 -14.12 20.41 15.73
N SER A 222 -13.28 19.48 16.21
CA SER A 222 -12.48 19.72 17.41
C SER A 222 -11.09 20.30 17.10
N PHE A 223 -10.72 21.37 17.78
CA PHE A 223 -9.37 21.91 17.87
C PHE A 223 -8.77 21.54 19.22
N HIS A 224 -7.68 20.78 19.22
CA HIS A 224 -7.04 20.26 20.42
C HIS A 224 -5.83 21.12 20.79
N LEU A 225 -5.93 21.87 21.91
CA LEU A 225 -4.80 22.57 22.50
C LEU A 225 -4.09 21.64 23.50
N VAL A 226 -3.02 20.96 23.13
CA VAL A 226 -2.30 20.15 24.11
C VAL A 226 -1.69 21.09 25.16
N GLU A 227 -2.23 21.08 26.38
CA GLU A 227 -1.65 21.70 27.56
C GLU A 227 -1.11 20.57 28.45
N GLY A 228 0.15 20.73 28.87
CA GLY A 228 0.88 19.77 29.70
C GLY A 228 0.43 19.74 31.15
#